data_AF-A0A371YWU5-F1
#
_entry.id   AF-A0A371YWU5-F1
#
_cell.length_a   1.000
_cell.length_b   1.000
_cell.length_c   1.000
_cell.angle_alpha   90.00
_cell.angle_beta   90.00
_cell.angle_gamma   90.00
#
_symmetry.space_group_name_H-M   'P 1'
#
loop_
_entity.id
_entity.type
_entity.pdbx_description
1 polymer ?
#
loop_
_entity_poly.entity_id
_entity_poly.type
_entity_poly.pdbx_seq_one_letter_code
_entity_poly.pdbx_strand_id
1 'polypeptide(L)'
;MAREDLHFRLRIPEDLKKQVHEAAEKHGRSMTAEIIQRLAWTFDGGFYDDFGPDTVKPEASAKVSLTGLHKLSDELATLEAALYAEQGMLMEATDYAEDFDSPEDAKDAAELSETRIGQLERRIARVRKKIEAERLKERNAPNPFSDPETEKG
;
A
#
# COMPACT_ATOMS: atom_id res chain seq x y z
N MET A 1 18.43 14.56 21.15
CA MET A 1 17.11 15.17 20.90
C MET A 1 16.10 14.39 21.72
N ALA A 2 15.49 15.03 22.72
CA ALA A 2 14.65 14.38 23.71
C ALA A 2 13.37 13.84 23.05
N ARG A 3 13.08 12.55 23.24
CA ARG A 3 11.75 12.00 22.94
C ARG A 3 10.80 12.61 23.97
N GLU A 4 10.05 13.61 23.56
CA GLU A 4 8.92 14.10 24.34
C GLU A 4 7.85 13.00 24.29
N ASP A 5 7.80 12.14 25.32
CA ASP A 5 6.70 11.23 25.55
C ASP A 5 5.45 12.06 25.85
N LEU A 6 4.79 12.53 24.79
CA LEU A 6 3.55 13.28 24.86
C LEU A 6 2.43 12.34 25.33
N HIS A 7 2.09 12.43 26.61
CA HIS A 7 0.99 11.67 27.18
C HIS A 7 -0.33 12.35 26.83
N PHE A 8 -1.07 11.77 25.88
CA PHE A 8 -2.42 12.23 25.54
C PHE A 8 -3.49 11.25 26.06
N ARG A 9 -4.66 11.77 26.42
CA ARG A 9 -5.79 10.97 26.90
C ARG A 9 -6.71 10.65 25.74
N LEU A 10 -6.62 9.42 25.24
CA LEU A 10 -7.51 8.92 24.21
C LEU A 10 -8.89 8.57 24.80
N ARG A 11 -9.96 9.15 24.27
CA ARG A 11 -11.34 8.76 24.59
C ARG A 11 -11.84 7.80 23.51
N ILE A 12 -12.11 6.55 23.91
CA ILE A 12 -12.60 5.51 23.01
C ILE A 12 -13.83 4.82 23.63
N PRO A 13 -14.75 4.29 22.80
CA PRO A 13 -15.84 3.45 23.28
C PRO A 13 -15.32 2.21 24.02
N GLU A 14 -16.09 1.73 25.01
CA GLU A 14 -15.69 0.59 25.85
C GLU A 14 -15.53 -0.71 25.03
N ASP A 15 -16.36 -0.89 24.01
CA ASP A 15 -16.29 -2.08 23.15
C ASP A 15 -14.99 -2.10 22.33
N LEU A 16 -14.58 -0.94 21.79
CA LEU A 16 -13.32 -0.80 21.06
C LEU A 16 -12.13 -1.04 21.99
N LYS A 17 -12.21 -0.55 23.22
CA LYS A 17 -11.20 -0.75 24.25
C LYS A 17 -10.99 -2.25 24.54
N LYS A 18 -12.08 -3.01 24.69
CA LYS A 18 -12.02 -4.48 24.89
C LYS A 18 -11.36 -5.19 23.72
N GLN A 19 -11.76 -4.86 22.49
CA GLN A 19 -11.17 -5.47 21.29
C GLN A 19 -9.65 -5.23 21.20
N VAL A 20 -9.20 -4.02 21.51
CA VAL A 20 -7.77 -3.69 21.53
C VAL A 20 -7.03 -4.47 22.63
N HIS A 21 -7.65 -4.63 23.81
CA HIS A 21 -7.07 -5.41 24.90
C HIS A 21 -6.89 -6.88 24.52
N GLU A 22 -7.94 -7.52 23.98
CA GLU A 22 -7.88 -8.91 23.53
C GLU A 22 -6.85 -9.12 22.41
N ALA A 23 -6.75 -8.18 21.48
CA ALA A 23 -5.74 -8.23 20.43
C ALA A 23 -4.32 -8.12 21.00
N ALA A 24 -4.11 -7.22 21.95
CA ALA A 24 -2.82 -7.05 22.62
C ALA A 24 -2.38 -8.33 23.37
N GLU A 25 -3.31 -8.98 24.08
CA GLU A 25 -3.05 -10.26 24.75
C GLU A 25 -2.69 -11.36 23.75
N LYS A 26 -3.46 -11.49 22.65
CA LYS A 26 -3.18 -12.46 21.58
C LYS A 26 -1.81 -12.25 20.94
N HIS A 27 -1.37 -11.00 20.79
CA HIS A 27 -0.07 -10.67 20.20
C HIS A 27 1.08 -10.62 21.22
N GLY A 28 0.81 -10.80 22.52
CA GLY A 28 1.83 -10.71 23.58
C GLY A 28 2.42 -9.30 23.74
N ARG A 29 1.64 -8.25 23.46
CA ARG A 29 2.06 -6.85 23.52
C ARG A 29 1.25 -6.07 24.56
N SER A 30 1.76 -4.92 24.99
CA SER A 30 0.97 -4.01 25.82
C SER A 30 -0.14 -3.37 25.00
N MET A 31 -1.24 -3.00 25.66
CA MET A 31 -2.37 -2.35 25.01
C MET A 31 -1.96 -1.07 24.26
N THR A 32 -1.05 -0.27 24.83
CA THR A 32 -0.51 0.93 24.18
C THR A 32 0.31 0.60 22.93
N ALA A 33 1.13 -0.46 22.97
CA ALA A 33 1.92 -0.90 21.82
C ALA A 33 1.02 -1.40 20.67
N GLU A 34 -0.07 -2.10 21.00
CA GLU A 34 -1.07 -2.53 20.01
C GLU A 34 -1.78 -1.34 19.36
N ILE A 35 -2.15 -0.31 20.16
CA ILE A 35 -2.75 0.93 19.64
C ILE A 35 -1.79 1.63 18.68
N ILE A 36 -0.54 1.81 19.08
CA ILE A 36 0.49 2.45 18.24
C ILE A 36 0.69 1.65 16.96
N GLN A 37 0.82 0.32 17.05
CA GLN A 37 1.01 -0.54 15.88
C GLN A 37 -0.13 -0.40 14.87
N ARG A 38 -1.39 -0.39 15.34
CA ARG A 38 -2.56 -0.25 14.45
C ARG A 38 -2.63 1.12 13.81
N LEU A 39 -2.33 2.17 14.57
CA LEU A 39 -2.30 3.53 14.05
C LEU A 39 -1.18 3.69 13.01
N ALA A 40 0.05 3.25 13.33
CA ALA A 40 1.17 3.28 12.42
C ALA A 40 0.87 2.52 11.12
N TRP A 41 0.30 1.30 11.25
CA TRP A 41 -0.10 0.51 10.09
C TRP A 41 -1.12 1.23 9.18
N THR A 42 -1.98 2.06 9.76
CA THR A 42 -2.96 2.85 8.97
C THR A 42 -2.28 3.91 8.10
N PHE A 43 -1.15 4.46 8.54
CA PHE A 43 -0.41 5.50 7.82
C PHE A 43 0.69 4.95 6.91
N ASP A 44 1.33 3.85 7.28
CA ASP A 44 2.48 3.27 6.56
C ASP A 44 2.07 2.37 5.38
N GLY A 45 0.79 2.33 5.00
CA GLY A 45 0.34 1.58 3.82
C GLY A 45 0.59 0.06 3.87
N GLY A 46 0.89 -0.49 5.05
CA GLY A 46 1.08 -1.94 5.26
C GLY A 46 2.41 -2.54 4.81
N PHE A 47 3.45 -1.74 4.60
CA PHE A 47 4.79 -2.27 4.37
C PHE A 47 5.87 -1.47 5.10
N TYR A 48 6.33 -2.03 6.21
CA TYR A 48 7.74 -1.95 6.59
C TYR A 48 8.23 -3.39 6.79
N ASP A 49 8.82 -3.93 5.73
CA ASP A 49 10.02 -4.74 5.88
C ASP A 49 11.09 -3.87 6.58
N ASP A 50 11.90 -4.50 7.43
CA ASP A 50 13.20 -4.05 7.96
C ASP A 50 13.27 -3.68 9.47
N PHE A 51 14.02 -4.51 10.20
CA PHE A 51 14.58 -4.45 11.57
C PHE A 51 13.84 -4.98 12.81
N GLY A 52 14.14 -6.26 13.16
CA GLY A 52 14.21 -6.75 14.56
C GLY A 52 14.04 -8.27 14.72
N PRO A 53 15.06 -9.05 15.17
CA PRO A 53 15.01 -10.51 15.21
C PRO A 53 14.18 -10.99 16.42
N ASP A 54 13.57 -12.16 16.29
CA ASP A 54 12.56 -12.74 17.18
C ASP A 54 11.21 -12.02 17.19
N THR A 55 10.31 -12.42 16.30
CA THR A 55 8.94 -12.74 16.72
C THR A 55 8.30 -13.79 15.84
N VAL A 56 7.56 -14.66 16.53
CA VAL A 56 6.80 -15.81 16.06
C VAL A 56 5.94 -15.46 14.85
N LYS A 57 6.00 -16.31 13.82
CA LYS A 57 5.09 -16.28 12.67
C LYS A 57 3.64 -16.35 13.18
N PRO A 58 2.77 -15.36 12.90
CA PRO A 58 1.37 -15.51 13.24
C PRO A 58 0.75 -16.55 12.30
N GLU A 59 0.33 -17.63 12.92
CA GLU A 59 -0.29 -18.77 12.28
C GLU A 59 -1.72 -18.40 11.85
N ALA A 60 -1.94 -18.49 10.54
CA ALA A 60 -3.19 -18.82 9.87
C ALA A 60 -4.52 -18.42 10.56
N SER A 61 -4.95 -17.16 10.39
CA SER A 61 -6.38 -16.80 10.46
C SER A 61 -6.67 -15.46 9.77
N ALA A 62 -6.45 -15.41 8.44
CA ALA A 62 -7.07 -14.50 7.43
C ALA A 62 -6.29 -14.58 6.10
N LYS A 63 -5.84 -15.77 5.68
CA LYS A 63 -4.89 -15.93 4.56
C LYS A 63 -5.50 -15.83 3.15
N VAL A 64 -6.75 -15.41 2.98
CA VAL A 64 -7.46 -15.62 1.69
C VAL A 64 -7.64 -14.37 0.81
N SER A 65 -7.23 -13.15 1.18
CA SER A 65 -7.35 -11.98 0.25
C SER A 65 -6.14 -11.02 0.19
N LEU A 66 -5.36 -10.87 1.27
CA LEU A 66 -4.29 -9.86 1.33
C LEU A 66 -3.07 -10.13 0.44
N THR A 67 -2.81 -11.37 0.03
CA THR A 67 -1.64 -11.70 -0.80
C THR A 67 -1.78 -11.25 -2.25
N GLY A 68 -3.00 -11.13 -2.78
CA GLY A 68 -3.24 -10.68 -4.15
C GLY A 68 -3.17 -9.16 -4.29
N LEU A 69 -3.77 -8.44 -3.33
CA LEU A 69 -3.83 -6.98 -3.33
C LEU A 69 -2.46 -6.35 -3.07
N HIS A 70 -1.66 -6.91 -2.16
CA HIS A 70 -0.27 -6.50 -1.96
C HIS A 70 0.58 -6.70 -3.22
N LYS A 71 0.50 -7.88 -3.88
CA LYS A 71 1.23 -8.11 -5.15
C LYS A 71 0.88 -7.12 -6.25
N LEU A 72 -0.41 -6.78 -6.39
CA LEU A 72 -0.85 -5.77 -7.35
C LEU A 72 -0.38 -4.37 -6.96
N SER A 73 -0.31 -4.07 -5.66
CA SER A 73 0.25 -2.81 -5.15
C SER A 73 1.74 -2.71 -5.42
N ASP A 74 2.50 -3.78 -5.21
CA ASP A 74 3.94 -3.83 -5.52
C ASP A 74 4.19 -3.71 -7.03
N GLU A 75 3.40 -4.40 -7.85
CA GLU A 75 3.45 -4.24 -9.32
C GLU A 75 3.11 -2.80 -9.73
N LEU A 76 2.14 -2.15 -9.07
CA LEU A 76 1.80 -0.76 -9.36
C LEU A 76 2.96 0.18 -9.02
N ALA A 77 3.56 0.04 -7.84
CA ALA A 77 4.68 0.87 -7.39
C ALA A 77 5.89 0.72 -8.32
N THR A 78 6.22 -0.50 -8.73
CA THR A 78 7.33 -0.74 -9.67
C THR A 78 7.07 -0.14 -11.05
N LEU A 79 5.83 -0.20 -11.56
CA LEU A 79 5.46 0.42 -12.83
C LEU A 79 5.45 1.94 -12.76
N GLU A 80 5.01 2.53 -11.64
CA GLU A 80 5.03 3.98 -11.43
C GLU A 80 6.47 4.51 -11.33
N ALA A 81 7.37 3.78 -10.66
CA ALA A 81 8.79 4.11 -10.63
C ALA A 81 9.43 4.04 -12.03
N ALA A 82 9.09 3.01 -12.82
CA ALA A 82 9.58 2.89 -14.20
C ALA A 82 9.04 4.03 -15.10
N LEU A 83 7.77 4.43 -14.91
CA LEU A 83 7.17 5.55 -15.64
C LEU A 83 7.91 6.85 -15.33
N TYR A 84 8.19 7.11 -14.05
CA TYR A 84 8.94 8.30 -13.63
C TYR A 84 10.35 8.32 -14.21
N ALA A 85 11.04 7.18 -14.24
CA ALA A 85 12.37 7.07 -14.85
C ALA A 85 12.35 7.35 -16.36
N GLU A 86 11.41 6.75 -17.10
CA GLU A 86 11.27 6.98 -18.55
C GLU A 86 10.84 8.41 -18.87
N GLN A 87 10.00 9.04 -18.03
CA GLN A 87 9.68 10.47 -18.14
C GLN A 87 10.92 11.35 -17.94
N GLY A 88 11.81 10.97 -17.02
CA GLY A 88 13.11 11.63 -16.84
C GLY A 88 14.00 11.50 -18.08
N MET A 89 14.08 10.30 -18.68
CA MET A 89 14.85 10.10 -19.92
C MET A 89 14.28 10.91 -21.09
N LEU A 90 12.95 10.99 -21.22
CA LEU A 90 12.32 11.84 -22.23
C LEU A 90 12.67 13.31 -22.02
N MET A 91 12.60 13.79 -20.77
CA MET A 91 12.97 15.15 -20.41
C MET A 91 14.43 15.45 -20.78
N GLU A 92 15.36 14.56 -20.42
CA GLU A 92 16.77 14.66 -20.80
C GLU A 92 16.97 14.68 -22.33
N ALA A 93 16.30 13.79 -23.07
CA ALA A 93 16.38 13.76 -24.52
C ALA A 93 15.83 15.03 -25.18
N THR A 94 14.85 15.69 -24.54
CA THR A 94 14.24 16.92 -25.05
C THR A 94 14.99 18.21 -24.65
N ASP A 95 15.58 18.25 -23.45
CA ASP A 95 16.31 19.42 -22.95
C ASP A 95 17.77 19.45 -23.42
N TYR A 96 18.42 18.28 -23.54
CA TYR A 96 19.85 18.15 -23.88
C TYR A 96 20.06 17.63 -25.31
N ALA A 97 19.54 18.36 -26.30
CA ALA A 97 19.95 18.15 -27.70
C ALA A 97 21.43 18.51 -27.97
N GLU A 98 22.16 19.06 -26.98
CA GLU A 98 23.56 19.45 -27.07
C GLU A 98 24.57 18.30 -26.81
N ASP A 99 24.17 17.25 -26.08
CA ASP A 99 25.04 16.11 -25.73
C ASP A 99 24.92 14.92 -26.71
N PHE A 100 23.92 14.93 -27.58
CA PHE A 100 23.82 13.98 -28.69
C PHE A 100 24.68 14.46 -29.87
N ASP A 101 25.49 13.57 -30.44
CA ASP A 101 26.30 13.85 -31.64
C ASP A 101 25.43 14.29 -32.84
N SER A 102 24.13 13.96 -32.83
CA SER A 102 23.17 14.34 -33.86
C SER A 102 21.76 14.61 -33.27
N PRO A 103 21.05 15.66 -33.76
CA PRO A 103 19.66 15.93 -33.40
C PRO A 103 18.65 14.87 -33.91
N GLU A 104 19.06 13.96 -34.80
CA GLU A 104 18.24 12.80 -35.19
C GLU A 104 18.23 11.74 -34.10
N ASP A 105 19.38 11.45 -33.48
CA ASP A 105 19.49 10.46 -32.40
C ASP A 105 18.69 10.87 -31.16
N ALA A 106 18.68 12.18 -30.83
CA ALA A 106 17.87 12.72 -29.74
C ALA A 106 16.36 12.56 -30.00
N LYS A 107 15.92 12.72 -31.26
CA LYS A 107 14.51 12.52 -31.65
C LYS A 107 14.11 11.05 -31.58
N ASP A 108 14.97 10.16 -32.07
CA ASP A 108 14.72 8.72 -32.02
C ASP A 108 14.65 8.24 -30.55
N ALA A 109 15.52 8.76 -29.67
CA ALA A 109 15.49 8.48 -28.24
C ALA A 109 14.22 9.01 -27.56
N ALA A 110 13.77 10.22 -27.94
CA ALA A 110 12.52 10.80 -27.44
C ALA A 110 11.29 9.99 -27.89
N GLU A 111 11.19 9.65 -29.19
CA GLU A 111 10.08 8.85 -29.73
C GLU A 111 10.00 7.45 -29.08
N LEU A 112 11.17 6.84 -28.82
CA LEU A 112 11.26 5.58 -28.09
C LEU A 112 10.75 5.72 -26.65
N SER A 113 11.16 6.78 -25.94
CA SER A 113 10.74 7.06 -24.57
C SER A 113 9.23 7.32 -24.50
N GLU A 114 8.68 8.13 -25.40
CA GLU A 114 7.23 8.37 -25.50
C GLU A 114 6.43 7.08 -25.72
N THR A 115 6.93 6.20 -26.59
CA THR A 115 6.32 4.89 -26.84
C THR A 115 6.31 4.04 -25.57
N ARG A 116 7.41 4.01 -24.82
CA ARG A 116 7.53 3.26 -23.55
C ARG A 116 6.64 3.83 -22.46
N ILE A 117 6.61 5.15 -22.30
CA ILE A 117 5.72 5.86 -21.38
C ILE A 117 4.27 5.44 -21.65
N GLY A 118 3.81 5.52 -22.91
CA GLY A 118 2.45 5.11 -23.27
C GLY A 118 2.16 3.63 -22.97
N GLN A 119 3.14 2.73 -23.11
CA GLN A 119 2.98 1.33 -22.72
C GLN A 119 2.84 1.14 -21.20
N LEU A 120 3.65 1.86 -20.43
CA LEU A 120 3.63 1.85 -18.97
C LEU A 120 2.30 2.39 -18.44
N GLU A 121 1.82 3.51 -18.93
CA GLU A 121 0.53 4.10 -18.54
C GLU A 121 -0.65 3.13 -18.78
N ARG A 122 -0.69 2.48 -19.95
CA ARG A 122 -1.71 1.45 -20.25
C ARG A 122 -1.63 0.26 -19.29
N ARG A 123 -0.43 -0.09 -18.84
CA ARG A 123 -0.23 -1.20 -17.89
C ARG A 123 -0.63 -0.80 -16.47
N ILE A 124 -0.24 0.40 -16.02
CA ILE A 124 -0.66 1.02 -14.76
C ILE A 124 -2.20 1.09 -14.68
N ALA A 125 -2.87 1.58 -15.73
CA ALA A 125 -4.32 1.68 -15.77
C ALA A 125 -5.00 0.31 -15.59
N ARG A 126 -4.45 -0.75 -16.19
CA ARG A 126 -4.96 -2.12 -16.03
C ARG A 126 -4.79 -2.64 -14.60
N VAL A 127 -3.63 -2.38 -13.98
CA VAL A 127 -3.36 -2.81 -12.59
C VAL A 127 -4.27 -2.05 -11.62
N ARG A 128 -4.40 -0.72 -11.76
CA ARG A 128 -5.33 0.10 -10.95
C ARG A 128 -6.76 -0.43 -11.03
N LYS A 129 -7.25 -0.77 -12.23
CA LYS A 129 -8.59 -1.36 -12.41
C LYS A 129 -8.74 -2.71 -11.69
N LYS A 130 -7.69 -3.55 -11.69
CA LYS A 130 -7.70 -4.82 -10.94
C LYS A 130 -7.76 -4.59 -9.44
N ILE A 131 -6.97 -3.65 -8.92
CA ILE A 131 -6.98 -3.27 -7.50
C ILE A 131 -8.36 -2.78 -7.08
N GLU A 132 -8.98 -1.91 -7.89
CA GLU A 132 -10.34 -1.42 -7.63
C GLU A 132 -11.36 -2.56 -7.61
N ALA A 133 -11.26 -3.51 -8.55
CA ALA A 133 -12.14 -4.67 -8.59
C ALA A 133 -11.97 -5.59 -7.36
N GLU A 134 -10.73 -5.82 -6.89
CA GLU A 134 -10.47 -6.58 -5.67
C GLU A 134 -11.03 -5.87 -4.43
N ARG A 135 -10.81 -4.54 -4.31
CA ARG A 135 -11.38 -3.74 -3.21
C ARG A 135 -12.91 -3.75 -3.21
N LEU A 136 -13.55 -3.76 -4.38
CA LEU A 136 -15.00 -3.85 -4.49
C LEU A 136 -15.53 -5.21 -4.01
N LYS A 137 -14.82 -6.30 -4.31
CA LYS A 137 -15.16 -7.64 -3.80
C LYS A 137 -15.07 -7.69 -2.28
N GLU A 138 -14.03 -7.09 -1.70
CA GLU A 138 -13.86 -7.01 -0.24
C GLU A 138 -14.96 -6.17 0.40
N ARG A 139 -15.33 -5.04 -0.20
CA ARG A 139 -16.41 -4.17 0.31
C ARG A 139 -17.80 -4.81 0.25
N ASN A 140 -18.07 -5.60 -0.79
CA ASN A 140 -19.34 -6.29 -0.98
C ASN A 140 -19.36 -7.70 -0.34
N ALA A 141 -18.29 -8.09 0.37
CA ALA A 141 -18.29 -9.35 1.09
C ALA A 141 -19.37 -9.29 2.18
N PRO A 142 -20.29 -10.28 2.25
CA PRO A 142 -21.31 -10.30 3.28
C PRO A 142 -20.61 -10.26 4.64
N ASN A 143 -21.00 -9.32 5.50
CA ASN A 143 -20.44 -9.22 6.85
C ASN A 143 -20.74 -10.56 7.55
N PRO A 144 -19.71 -11.35 7.91
CA PRO A 144 -19.90 -12.68 8.49
C PRO A 144 -20.53 -12.64 9.89
N PHE A 145 -20.71 -11.45 10.46
CA PHE A 145 -21.38 -11.19 11.73
C PHE A 145 -22.77 -10.53 11.57
N SER A 146 -23.34 -10.54 10.36
CA SER A 146 -24.73 -10.13 10.18
C SER A 146 -25.63 -11.27 10.68
N ASP A 147 -26.09 -11.19 11.92
CA ASP A 147 -27.08 -12.13 12.44
C ASP A 147 -28.36 -12.07 11.58
N PRO A 148 -28.90 -13.21 11.10
CA PRO A 148 -30.12 -13.23 10.29
C PRO A 148 -31.42 -12.97 11.07
N GLU A 149 -31.37 -12.50 12.34
CA GLU A 149 -32.53 -12.47 13.24
C GLU A 149 -33.04 -11.07 13.66
N THR A 150 -32.67 -9.97 12.98
CA THR A 150 -33.20 -8.64 13.33
C THR A 150 -34.34 -8.11 12.44
N GLU A 151 -34.94 -8.94 11.58
CA GLU A 151 -36.17 -8.56 10.85
C GLU A 151 -37.34 -9.51 11.11
N LYS A 152 -37.87 -9.52 12.35
CA LYS A 152 -39.30 -9.76 12.63
C LYS A 152 -39.73 -9.00 13.89
N GLY A 153 -40.07 -7.73 13.69
CA GLY A 153 -40.98 -6.96 14.54
C GLY A 153 -42.21 -6.61 13.73
#